data_AF-A0A366HUY9-F1
#
_entry.id   AF-A0A366HUY9-F1
#
_cell.length_a   1.000
_cell.length_b   1.000
_cell.length_c   1.000
_cell.angle_alpha   90.00
_cell.angle_beta   90.00
_cell.angle_gamma   90.00
#
_symmetry.space_group_name_H-M   'P 1'
#
loop_
_entity.id
_entity.type
_entity.pdbx_description
1 polymer ?
#
loop_
_entity_poly.entity_id
_entity_poly.type
_entity_poly.pdbx_seq_one_letter_code
_entity_poly.pdbx_strand_id
1 'polypeptide(L)'
;MTRRARRITIALFLILLAIPLTYLVLSWRPEDSLEFQASAFWPNPTSGEGEPSTGTTNPQGTIDVLVANKGYFPIRFYYGYLELVGDADPASVVLQHSAPIEDPYIVIPPGKFIRARSGTWDSRGHADGGIRSPGINVRYFWLSALRAQVDDWLGWWYYKRNPNSLRFPKFHTGHAHLIPPPDSATVEP
;
A
#
# COMPACT_ATOMS: atom_id res chain seq x y z
N MET A 1 -11.21 -43.83 30.25
CA MET A 1 -10.11 -42.87 30.02
C MET A 1 -9.47 -42.47 31.34
N THR A 2 -8.14 -42.56 31.48
CA THR A 2 -7.44 -42.16 32.72
C THR A 2 -7.33 -40.63 32.83
N ARG A 3 -7.22 -40.09 34.06
CA ARG A 3 -7.05 -38.65 34.31
C ARG A 3 -5.84 -38.05 33.55
N ARG A 4 -4.78 -38.85 33.36
CA ARG A 4 -3.59 -38.48 32.59
C ARG A 4 -3.88 -38.34 31.09
N ALA A 5 -4.55 -39.33 30.50
CA ALA A 5 -4.92 -39.29 29.08
C ALA A 5 -5.80 -38.08 28.77
N ARG A 6 -6.80 -37.78 29.62
CA ARG A 6 -7.67 -36.60 29.45
C ARG A 6 -6.90 -35.27 29.44
N ARG A 7 -5.91 -35.11 30.33
CA ARG A 7 -5.07 -33.90 30.38
C ARG A 7 -4.20 -33.75 29.13
N ILE A 8 -3.64 -34.85 28.64
CA ILE A 8 -2.83 -34.84 27.41
C ILE A 8 -3.70 -34.48 26.19
N THR A 9 -4.89 -35.05 26.08
CA THR A 9 -5.82 -34.73 24.98
C THR A 9 -6.24 -33.25 25.02
N ILE A 10 -6.55 -32.71 26.20
CA ILE A 10 -6.89 -31.29 26.36
C ILE A 10 -5.69 -30.40 26.00
N ALA A 11 -4.48 -30.74 26.47
CA ALA A 11 -3.28 -29.98 26.16
C ALA A 11 -2.98 -29.95 24.64
N LEU A 12 -3.08 -31.12 23.98
CA LEU A 12 -2.94 -31.22 22.53
C LEU A 12 -3.99 -30.38 21.80
N PHE A 13 -5.25 -30.44 22.25
CA PHE A 13 -6.33 -29.65 21.68
C PHE A 13 -6.07 -28.15 21.82
N LEU A 14 -5.60 -27.70 23.00
CA LEU A 14 -5.25 -26.30 23.24
C LEU A 14 -4.07 -25.84 22.36
N ILE A 15 -3.06 -26.67 22.17
CA ILE A 15 -1.92 -26.37 21.28
C ILE A 15 -2.40 -26.26 19.83
N LEU A 16 -3.22 -27.21 19.37
CA LEU A 16 -3.79 -27.20 18.03
C LEU A 16 -4.73 -26.00 17.81
N LEU A 17 -5.41 -25.52 18.86
CA LEU A 17 -6.23 -24.31 18.81
C LEU A 17 -5.39 -23.02 18.85
N ALA A 18 -4.23 -23.03 19.51
CA ALA A 18 -3.36 -21.86 19.60
C ALA A 18 -2.80 -21.47 18.22
N ILE A 19 -2.41 -22.43 17.39
CA ILE A 19 -1.86 -22.17 16.03
C ILE A 19 -2.80 -21.30 15.17
N PRO A 20 -4.07 -21.68 14.91
CA PRO A 20 -4.98 -20.86 14.11
C PRO A 20 -5.32 -19.54 14.80
N LEU A 21 -5.37 -19.51 16.14
CA LEU A 21 -5.61 -18.27 16.89
C LEU A 21 -4.47 -17.27 16.68
N THR A 22 -3.21 -17.72 16.80
CA THR A 22 -2.02 -16.90 16.55
C THR A 22 -1.99 -16.42 15.11
N TYR A 23 -2.28 -17.29 14.14
CA TYR A 23 -2.38 -16.91 12.73
C TYR A 23 -3.42 -15.80 12.51
N LEU A 24 -4.61 -15.94 13.11
CA LEU A 24 -5.67 -14.96 13.01
C LEU A 24 -5.25 -13.61 13.62
N VAL A 25 -4.65 -13.62 14.81
CA VAL A 25 -4.15 -12.40 15.47
C VAL A 25 -3.09 -11.69 14.62
N LEU A 26 -2.11 -12.42 14.09
CA LEU A 26 -1.05 -11.84 13.24
C LEU A 26 -1.61 -11.27 11.95
N SER A 27 -2.57 -11.95 11.32
CA SER A 27 -3.22 -11.44 10.11
C SER A 27 -4.11 -10.22 10.36
N TRP A 28 -4.55 -9.98 11.61
CA TRP A 28 -5.40 -8.84 11.98
C TRP A 28 -4.63 -7.60 12.43
N ARG A 29 -3.36 -7.76 12.83
CA ARG A 29 -2.42 -6.68 13.13
C ARG A 29 -1.11 -6.89 12.40
N PRO A 30 -1.15 -6.98 11.07
CA PRO A 30 0.09 -7.14 10.33
C PRO A 30 0.93 -5.87 10.51
N GLU A 31 2.23 -6.05 10.73
CA GLU A 31 3.21 -4.95 10.65
C GLU A 31 3.10 -4.26 9.29
N ASP A 32 3.57 -3.01 9.19
CA ASP A 32 3.58 -2.27 7.93
C ASP A 32 4.37 -3.04 6.87
N SER A 33 3.63 -3.81 6.07
CA SER A 33 4.14 -4.85 5.20
C SER A 33 4.31 -4.37 3.76
N LEU A 34 3.93 -3.12 3.48
CA LEU A 34 3.99 -2.54 2.14
C LEU A 34 5.19 -1.60 2.04
N GLU A 35 6.00 -1.85 1.03
CA GLU A 35 7.13 -1.01 0.64
C GLU A 35 6.78 -0.29 -0.66
N PHE A 36 7.16 0.98 -0.76
CA PHE A 36 6.85 1.84 -1.89
C PHE A 36 8.15 2.35 -2.47
N GLN A 37 8.40 2.01 -3.74
CA GLN A 37 9.61 2.41 -4.45
C GLN A 37 9.24 3.17 -5.73
N ALA A 38 9.76 4.37 -5.89
CA ALA A 38 9.68 5.10 -7.14
C ALA A 38 10.51 4.38 -8.22
N SER A 39 9.93 4.19 -9.41
CA SER A 39 10.62 3.59 -10.55
C SER A 39 10.94 4.58 -11.66
N ALA A 40 10.07 5.56 -11.91
CA ALA A 40 10.25 6.55 -12.97
C ALA A 40 9.40 7.81 -12.74
N PHE A 41 9.77 8.90 -13.40
CA PHE A 41 8.95 10.11 -13.55
C PHE A 41 8.57 10.29 -15.02
N TRP A 42 7.30 10.60 -15.31
CA TRP A 42 6.79 10.77 -16.66
C TRP A 42 6.04 12.10 -16.84
N PRO A 43 6.33 12.89 -17.88
CA PRO A 43 7.34 12.66 -18.90
C PRO A 43 8.75 12.70 -18.28
N ASN A 44 9.63 11.83 -18.78
CA ASN A 44 11.01 11.79 -18.30
C ASN A 44 11.62 13.18 -18.57
N PRO A 45 12.12 13.87 -17.54
CA PRO A 45 12.66 15.20 -17.73
C PRO A 45 13.90 15.03 -18.61
N THR A 46 13.84 15.57 -19.83
CA THR A 46 14.99 15.55 -20.74
C THR A 46 16.17 16.16 -20.01
N SER A 47 17.25 15.40 -19.89
CA SER A 47 18.58 15.84 -19.43
C SER A 47 19.19 16.80 -20.46
N GLY A 48 18.47 17.87 -20.79
CA GLY A 48 18.89 18.88 -21.74
C GLY A 48 19.82 19.84 -21.04
N GLU A 49 21.12 19.66 -21.24
CA GLU A 49 22.03 20.79 -21.35
C GLU A 49 21.52 21.67 -22.51
N GLY A 50 20.58 22.57 -22.22
CA GLY A 50 19.97 23.36 -23.28
C GLY A 50 18.72 24.06 -22.80
N GLU A 51 18.90 25.35 -22.54
CA GLU A 51 17.90 26.38 -22.24
C GLU A 51 17.37 26.42 -20.80
N PRO A 52 17.75 27.47 -20.03
CA PRO A 52 16.98 27.83 -18.85
C PRO A 52 15.63 28.33 -19.37
N SER A 53 14.60 27.49 -19.30
CA SER A 53 13.24 27.94 -19.53
C SER A 53 12.96 29.12 -18.60
N THR A 54 12.84 30.32 -19.16
CA THR A 54 12.51 31.56 -18.44
C THR A 54 11.07 31.59 -17.92
N GLY A 55 10.49 30.42 -17.62
CA GLY A 55 9.19 30.25 -17.00
C GLY A 55 9.37 29.56 -15.65
N THR A 56 8.88 30.20 -14.59
CA THR A 56 8.73 29.70 -13.22
C THR A 56 7.74 28.53 -13.10
N THR A 57 7.65 27.66 -14.10
CA THR A 57 6.71 26.55 -14.12
C THR A 57 7.50 25.28 -13.82
N ASN A 58 7.38 24.79 -12.60
CA ASN A 58 7.96 23.51 -12.22
C ASN A 58 7.47 22.40 -13.18
N PRO A 59 8.34 21.50 -13.65
CA PRO A 59 7.89 20.37 -14.47
C PRO A 59 6.79 19.59 -13.75
N GLN A 60 5.66 19.37 -14.43
CA GLN A 60 4.57 18.55 -13.94
C GLN A 60 4.59 17.18 -14.63
N GLY A 61 4.34 16.12 -13.89
CA GLY A 61 4.40 14.76 -14.42
C GLY A 61 3.70 13.75 -13.52
N THR A 62 4.07 12.49 -13.60
CA THR A 62 3.52 11.40 -12.80
C THR A 62 4.67 10.53 -12.33
N ILE A 63 4.55 9.99 -11.13
CA ILE A 63 5.53 9.09 -10.53
C ILE A 63 5.00 7.67 -10.68
N ASP A 64 5.77 6.80 -11.34
CA ASP A 64 5.54 5.37 -11.31
C ASP A 64 6.10 4.81 -9.99
N VAL A 65 5.27 4.08 -9.26
CA VAL A 65 5.57 3.51 -7.95
C VAL A 65 5.35 2.00 -7.97
N LEU A 66 6.37 1.26 -7.58
CA LEU A 66 6.28 -0.16 -7.25
C LEU A 66 5.79 -0.30 -5.80
N VAL A 67 4.66 -0.98 -5.63
CA VAL A 67 4.10 -1.29 -4.31
C VAL A 67 4.34 -2.77 -4.05
N ALA A 68 5.23 -3.08 -3.11
CA ALA A 68 5.67 -4.45 -2.80
C ALA A 68 5.14 -4.92 -1.44
N ASN A 69 4.60 -6.14 -1.39
CA ASN A 69 4.23 -6.79 -0.14
C ASN A 69 5.42 -7.59 0.41
N LYS A 70 6.08 -7.04 1.42
CA LYS A 70 7.16 -7.69 2.20
C LYS A 70 6.65 -8.54 3.36
N GLY A 71 5.35 -8.49 3.64
CA GLY A 71 4.72 -9.28 4.67
C GLY A 71 4.54 -10.75 4.29
N TYR A 72 4.08 -11.54 5.27
CA TYR A 72 3.86 -12.99 5.13
C TYR A 72 2.46 -13.35 4.64
N PHE A 73 1.54 -12.38 4.57
CA PHE A 73 0.13 -12.60 4.22
C PHE A 73 -0.26 -11.82 2.97
N PRO A 74 -1.20 -12.32 2.15
CA PRO A 74 -1.75 -11.53 1.05
C PRO A 74 -2.43 -10.26 1.57
N ILE A 75 -2.25 -9.15 0.86
CA ILE A 75 -2.77 -7.83 1.24
C ILE A 75 -3.76 -7.37 0.18
N ARG A 76 -4.92 -6.87 0.61
CA ARG A 76 -5.80 -6.03 -0.22
C ARG A 76 -5.36 -4.58 -0.09
N PHE A 77 -4.76 -4.07 -1.14
CA PHE A 77 -4.39 -2.66 -1.28
C PHE A 77 -5.54 -1.90 -1.93
N TYR A 78 -6.03 -0.85 -1.28
CA TYR A 78 -7.20 -0.10 -1.74
C TYR A 78 -6.81 1.20 -2.45
N TYR A 79 -5.97 2.01 -1.82
CA TYR A 79 -5.45 3.26 -2.39
C TYR A 79 -4.27 3.77 -1.57
N GLY A 80 -3.47 4.64 -2.19
CA GLY A 80 -2.41 5.38 -1.53
C GLY A 80 -2.36 6.83 -2.00
N TYR A 81 -1.64 7.65 -1.26
CA TYR A 81 -1.40 9.06 -1.56
C TYR A 81 0.09 9.34 -1.41
N LEU A 82 0.66 10.04 -2.38
CA LEU A 82 1.97 10.66 -2.24
C LEU A 82 1.80 12.01 -1.56
N GLU A 83 2.59 12.27 -0.52
CA GLU A 83 2.53 13.45 0.32
C GLU A 83 3.94 14.02 0.51
N LEU A 84 4.06 15.35 0.55
CA LEU A 84 5.33 16.01 0.82
C LEU A 84 5.50 16.26 2.31
N VAL A 85 6.67 15.89 2.83
CA VAL A 85 7.05 16.08 4.23
C VAL A 85 7.38 17.55 4.47
N GLY A 86 6.74 18.13 5.49
CA GLY A 86 7.09 19.46 5.99
C GLY A 86 6.44 20.62 5.23
N ASP A 87 5.49 20.35 4.34
CA ASP A 87 4.78 21.41 3.62
C ASP A 87 3.48 21.83 4.30
N ALA A 88 3.19 23.13 4.30
CA ALA A 88 2.06 23.71 5.02
C ALA A 88 0.71 23.41 4.36
N ASP A 89 0.73 23.10 3.06
CA ASP A 89 -0.43 22.67 2.29
C ASP A 89 -0.13 21.29 1.71
N PRO A 90 -0.63 20.19 2.32
CA PRO A 90 -0.29 18.84 1.89
C PRO A 90 -0.98 18.56 0.55
N ALA A 91 -0.34 18.94 -0.54
CA ALA A 91 -0.70 18.50 -1.88
C ALA A 91 -0.52 16.97 -1.92
N SER A 92 -1.60 16.25 -1.68
CA SER A 92 -1.61 14.79 -1.72
C SER A 92 -2.06 14.32 -3.09
N VAL A 93 -1.27 13.49 -3.76
CA VAL A 93 -1.60 12.96 -5.08
C VAL A 93 -1.97 11.48 -4.96
N VAL A 94 -3.13 11.10 -5.48
CA VAL A 94 -3.61 9.71 -5.43
C VAL A 94 -2.71 8.80 -6.26
N LEU A 95 -2.34 7.65 -5.69
CA LEU A 95 -1.74 6.52 -6.40
C LEU A 95 -2.84 5.67 -7.03
N GLN A 96 -2.89 5.67 -8.36
CA GLN A 96 -3.79 4.87 -9.17
C GLN A 96 -3.14 3.52 -9.50
N HIS A 97 -3.88 2.44 -9.34
CA HIS A 97 -3.48 1.10 -9.76
C HIS A 97 -4.57 0.49 -10.64
N SER A 98 -4.20 -0.51 -11.44
CA SER A 98 -5.12 -1.20 -12.36
C SER A 98 -6.03 -2.20 -11.64
N ALA A 99 -6.79 -1.75 -10.63
CA ALA A 99 -7.83 -2.58 -10.06
C ALA A 99 -8.98 -2.77 -11.07
N PRO A 100 -9.62 -3.96 -11.11
CA PRO A 100 -10.84 -4.16 -11.88
C PRO A 100 -11.91 -3.14 -11.50
N ILE A 101 -12.75 -2.71 -12.45
CA ILE A 101 -13.85 -1.74 -12.17
C ILE A 101 -14.79 -2.26 -11.06
N GLU A 102 -14.93 -3.58 -10.96
CA GLU A 102 -15.82 -4.25 -10.01
C GLU A 102 -15.27 -4.26 -8.58
N ASP A 103 -13.95 -4.15 -8.40
CA ASP A 103 -13.30 -4.24 -7.09
C ASP A 103 -12.48 -2.97 -6.80
N PRO A 104 -12.74 -2.24 -5.71
CA PRO A 104 -11.98 -1.03 -5.35
C PRO A 104 -10.61 -1.33 -4.76
N TYR A 105 -10.06 -2.52 -5.00
CA TYR A 105 -8.80 -2.99 -4.41
C TYR A 105 -8.07 -3.97 -5.33
N ILE A 106 -6.80 -4.18 -5.04
CA ILE A 106 -5.97 -5.22 -5.66
C ILE A 106 -5.34 -6.10 -4.59
N VAL A 107 -5.30 -7.41 -4.82
CA VAL A 107 -4.64 -8.36 -3.92
C VAL A 107 -3.17 -8.48 -4.33
N ILE A 108 -2.27 -8.18 -3.39
CA ILE A 108 -0.82 -8.33 -3.54
C ILE A 108 -0.39 -9.56 -2.70
N PRO A 109 -0.02 -10.69 -3.33
CA PRO A 109 0.50 -11.84 -2.60
C PRO A 109 1.82 -11.54 -1.86
N PRO A 110 2.19 -12.33 -0.84
CA PRO A 110 3.48 -12.21 -0.16
C PRO A 110 4.66 -12.27 -1.14
N GLY A 111 5.62 -11.35 -1.00
CA GLY A 111 6.81 -11.26 -1.85
C GLY A 111 6.54 -10.82 -3.29
N LYS A 112 5.32 -10.38 -3.61
CA LYS A 112 4.95 -9.84 -4.93
C LYS A 112 4.78 -8.33 -4.87
N PHE A 113 4.72 -7.72 -6.06
CA PHE A 113 4.54 -6.29 -6.21
C PHE A 113 3.53 -5.98 -7.31
N ILE A 114 3.01 -4.76 -7.30
CA ILE A 114 2.19 -4.17 -8.34
C ILE A 114 2.82 -2.85 -8.78
N ARG A 115 2.39 -2.34 -9.94
CA ARG A 115 2.70 -0.98 -10.39
C ARG A 115 1.50 -0.08 -10.10
N ALA A 116 1.77 1.05 -9.50
CA ALA A 116 0.84 2.16 -9.33
C ALA A 116 1.46 3.42 -9.98
N ARG A 117 0.62 4.35 -10.39
CA ARG A 117 1.03 5.62 -10.98
C ARG A 117 0.35 6.75 -10.21
N SER A 118 1.09 7.79 -9.86
CA SER A 118 0.48 8.97 -9.25
C SER A 118 -0.39 9.70 -10.28
N GLY A 119 -1.37 10.46 -9.80
CA GLY A 119 -1.89 11.60 -10.56
C GLY A 119 -0.80 12.63 -10.86
N THR A 120 -1.21 13.80 -11.38
CA THR A 120 -0.26 14.88 -11.70
C THR A 120 0.51 15.33 -10.46
N TRP A 121 1.82 15.22 -10.53
CA TRP A 121 2.82 15.56 -9.52
C TRP A 121 3.59 16.80 -9.96
N ASP A 122 3.77 17.74 -9.04
CA ASP A 122 4.61 18.91 -9.22
C ASP A 122 6.04 18.58 -8.75
N SER A 123 7.01 18.62 -9.66
CA SER A 123 8.43 18.38 -9.37
C SER A 123 9.07 19.42 -8.45
N ARG A 124 8.42 20.57 -8.22
CA ARG A 124 8.93 21.68 -7.41
C ARG A 124 10.30 22.19 -7.82
N GLY A 125 10.59 22.11 -9.12
CA GLY A 125 11.85 22.56 -9.69
C GLY A 125 12.98 21.54 -9.57
N HIS A 126 12.70 20.31 -9.12
CA HIS A 126 13.67 19.23 -9.15
C HIS A 126 13.78 18.63 -10.57
N ALA A 127 15.02 18.57 -11.09
CA ALA A 127 15.32 18.13 -12.44
C ALA A 127 14.96 16.65 -12.70
N ASP A 128 14.81 15.83 -11.66
CA ASP A 128 14.41 14.41 -11.72
C ASP A 128 12.91 14.22 -11.43
N GLY A 129 12.11 15.28 -11.42
CA GLY A 129 10.72 15.21 -11.00
C GLY A 129 10.53 15.16 -9.48
N GLY A 130 11.62 15.25 -8.71
CA GLY A 130 11.61 15.17 -7.24
C GLY A 130 11.56 13.73 -6.71
N ILE A 131 11.69 12.72 -7.57
CA ILE A 131 11.59 11.30 -7.19
C ILE A 131 12.76 10.83 -6.30
N ARG A 132 13.90 11.54 -6.34
CA ARG A 132 15.04 11.31 -5.45
C ARG A 132 15.08 12.27 -4.26
N SER A 133 14.15 13.22 -4.17
CA SER A 133 14.09 14.15 -3.05
C SER A 133 13.66 13.42 -1.77
N PRO A 134 14.37 13.57 -0.63
CA PRO A 134 14.13 12.81 0.60
C PRO A 134 12.83 13.18 1.35
N GLY A 135 11.86 13.79 0.68
CA GLY A 135 10.67 14.40 1.28
C GLY A 135 9.35 13.83 0.82
N ILE A 136 9.30 12.69 0.10
CA ILE A 136 8.04 12.09 -0.33
C ILE A 136 7.65 10.94 0.60
N ASN A 137 6.49 11.06 1.23
CA ASN A 137 5.83 10.02 2.00
C ASN A 137 4.69 9.40 1.20
N VAL A 138 4.38 8.16 1.51
CA VAL A 138 3.20 7.45 1.04
C VAL A 138 2.29 7.17 2.23
N ARG A 139 1.10 7.75 2.22
CA ARG A 139 0.01 7.37 3.12
C ARG A 139 -0.88 6.37 2.39
N TYR A 140 -1.11 5.19 2.97
CA TYR A 140 -1.81 4.12 2.27
C TYR A 140 -2.81 3.36 3.13
N PHE A 141 -3.80 2.78 2.46
CA PHE A 141 -4.94 2.11 3.06
C PHE A 141 -5.02 0.67 2.57
N TRP A 142 -5.05 -0.25 3.53
CA TRP A 142 -4.95 -1.67 3.23
C TRP A 142 -5.61 -2.55 4.31
N LEU A 143 -5.83 -3.81 3.96
CA LEU A 143 -6.26 -4.86 4.87
C LEU A 143 -5.52 -6.16 4.50
N SER A 144 -5.26 -7.04 5.47
CA SER A 144 -4.92 -8.41 5.11
C SER A 144 -6.11 -9.07 4.42
N ALA A 145 -5.86 -9.96 3.46
CA ALA A 145 -6.92 -10.63 2.73
C ALA A 145 -7.83 -11.45 3.67
N LEU A 146 -7.27 -12.07 4.72
CA LEU A 146 -8.04 -12.82 5.70
C LEU A 146 -8.99 -11.90 6.49
N ARG A 147 -8.48 -10.78 6.99
CA ARG A 147 -9.30 -9.82 7.72
C ARG A 147 -10.41 -9.27 6.82
N ALA A 148 -10.07 -8.94 5.58
CA ALA A 148 -11.02 -8.42 4.63
C ALA A 148 -12.12 -9.44 4.28
N GLN A 149 -11.80 -10.73 4.14
CA GLN A 149 -12.81 -11.79 3.96
C GLN A 149 -13.77 -11.89 5.16
N VAL A 150 -13.25 -11.77 6.39
CA VAL A 150 -14.09 -11.76 7.59
C VAL A 150 -14.98 -10.51 7.62
N ASP A 151 -14.42 -9.34 7.29
CA ASP A 151 -15.17 -8.09 7.21
C ASP A 151 -16.24 -8.14 6.10
N ASP A 152 -15.95 -8.75 4.95
CA ASP A 152 -16.91 -8.96 3.85
C ASP A 152 -18.05 -9.88 4.30
N TRP A 153 -17.74 -10.97 5.00
CA TRP A 153 -18.74 -11.93 5.48
C TRP A 153 -19.61 -11.34 6.59
N LEU A 154 -19.00 -10.66 7.56
CA LEU A 154 -19.71 -9.94 8.62
C LEU A 154 -20.54 -8.81 8.03
N GLY A 155 -20.00 -8.10 7.06
CA GLY A 155 -20.69 -7.10 6.26
C GLY A 155 -21.93 -7.71 5.63
N TRP A 156 -21.78 -8.74 4.78
CA TRP A 156 -22.90 -9.42 4.14
C TRP A 156 -23.98 -9.86 5.14
N TRP A 157 -23.58 -10.48 6.25
CA TRP A 157 -24.52 -10.93 7.28
C TRP A 157 -25.26 -9.76 7.95
N TYR A 158 -24.54 -8.67 8.23
CA TYR A 158 -25.10 -7.47 8.85
C TYR A 158 -25.98 -6.68 7.88
N TYR A 159 -25.54 -6.47 6.63
CA TYR A 159 -26.29 -5.80 5.56
C TYR A 159 -27.56 -6.55 5.19
N LYS A 160 -27.51 -7.89 5.14
CA LYS A 160 -28.70 -8.72 4.94
C LYS A 160 -29.77 -8.48 6.02
N ARG A 161 -29.36 -8.08 7.22
CA ARG A 161 -30.25 -7.76 8.34
C ARG A 161 -30.56 -6.27 8.49
N ASN A 162 -29.70 -5.40 7.99
CA ASN A 162 -29.78 -3.94 8.12
C ASN A 162 -29.37 -3.26 6.78
N PRO A 163 -30.28 -3.19 5.80
CA PRO A 163 -29.97 -2.67 4.47
C PRO A 163 -29.60 -1.18 4.45
N ASN A 164 -29.91 -0.43 5.52
CA ASN A 164 -29.69 1.03 5.58
C ASN A 164 -28.34 1.44 6.20
N SER A 165 -27.49 0.50 6.62
CA SER A 165 -26.26 0.83 7.36
C SER A 165 -25.00 0.57 6.55
N LEU A 166 -24.57 1.53 5.73
CA LEU A 166 -23.25 1.50 5.07
C LEU A 166 -22.14 1.68 6.11
N ARG A 167 -21.48 0.60 6.50
CA ARG A 167 -20.20 0.64 7.21
C ARG A 167 -19.09 0.16 6.29
N PHE A 168 -18.19 1.08 5.98
CA PHE A 168 -16.91 0.73 5.37
C PHE A 168 -16.05 -0.03 6.39
N PRO A 169 -15.29 -1.05 5.96
CA PRO A 169 -14.36 -1.72 6.85
C PRO A 169 -13.33 -0.71 7.37
N LYS A 170 -12.96 -0.81 8.65
CA LYS A 170 -11.95 0.08 9.24
C LYS A 170 -10.57 -0.32 8.70
N PHE A 171 -10.09 0.40 7.69
CA PHE A 171 -8.79 0.17 7.07
C PHE A 171 -7.63 0.30 8.07
N HIS A 172 -6.53 -0.42 7.80
CA HIS A 172 -5.24 -0.02 8.34
C HIS A 172 -4.72 1.16 7.53
N THR A 173 -4.30 2.21 8.22
CA THR A 173 -3.60 3.35 7.62
C THR A 173 -2.12 3.20 7.95
N GLY A 174 -1.30 3.05 6.92
CA GLY A 174 0.15 3.01 7.04
C GLY A 174 0.78 4.28 6.46
N HIS A 175 2.00 4.56 6.89
CA HIS A 175 2.84 5.62 6.36
C HIS A 175 4.22 5.04 6.05
N ALA A 176 4.72 5.25 4.84
CA ALA A 176 6.04 4.81 4.42
C ALA A 176 6.76 5.96 3.74
N HIS A 177 8.08 5.99 3.82
CA HIS A 177 8.87 6.85 2.96
C HIS A 177 8.93 6.24 1.55
N LEU A 178 8.77 7.07 0.53
CA LEU A 178 8.95 6.62 -0.85
C LEU A 178 10.44 6.39 -1.09
N ILE A 179 10.81 5.15 -1.41
CA ILE A 179 12.19 4.79 -1.70
C ILE A 179 12.53 5.29 -3.10
N PRO A 180 13.64 6.04 -3.30
CA PRO A 180 14.03 6.52 -4.61
C PRO A 180 14.42 5.35 -5.54
N PRO A 181 14.38 5.55 -6.86
CA PRO A 181 14.90 4.56 -7.80
C PRO A 181 16.40 4.31 -7.53
N PRO A 182 16.91 3.08 -7.72
CA PRO A 182 18.34 2.83 -7.59
C PRO A 182 19.12 3.69 -8.59
N ASP A 183 20.35 4.07 -8.25
CA ASP A 183 21.20 4.95 -9.09
C ASP A 183 21.46 4.36 -10.49
N SER A 184 21.32 3.05 -10.63
CA SER A 184 21.43 2.32 -11.90
C SER A 184 20.13 2.24 -12.73
N ALA A 185 19.00 2.75 -12.23
CA ALA A 185 17.71 2.75 -12.97
C ALA A 185 17.49 4.03 -13.80
N THR A 186 18.36 5.02 -13.67
CA THR A 186 18.56 6.01 -14.72
C THR A 186 19.30 5.32 -15.86
N VAL A 187 18.73 5.34 -17.07
CA VAL A 187 19.24 4.78 -18.34
C VAL A 187 18.56 3.45 -18.74
N GLU A 188 17.43 3.52 -19.44
CA GLU A 188 17.40 3.38 -20.90
C GLU A 188 16.06 3.89 -21.48
N PRO A 189 16.05 4.38 -22.74
CA PRO A 189 14.96 5.12 -23.38
C PRO A 189 13.69 4.32 -23.69
#